data_AF-A0A833YWS2-F1
#
_entry.id   AF-A0A833YWS2-F1
#
_cell.length_a   1.000
_cell.length_b   1.000
_cell.length_c   1.000
_cell.angle_alpha   90.00
_cell.angle_beta   90.00
_cell.angle_gamma   90.00
#
_symmetry.space_group_name_H-M   'P 1'
#
loop_
_entity.id
_entity.type
_entity.pdbx_description
1 polymer ?
#
loop_
_entity_poly.entity_id
_entity_poly.type
_entity_poly.pdbx_seq_one_letter_code
_entity_poly.pdbx_strand_id
1 'polypeptide(L)'
;MVILSTCTGLRGLLQFENVSYGIEPLEPSFGFEHVIYQVQHKNEGASLYAEDIKPREMPYKIQSIEPLTEFSQYIEMHVVVEKNLYHHMGSDTAIVTQKIFQLISLTNAIFTSFNITIILSSLELWIDENKIPVTGDANQLLHRFLRWKRSYLVLRPHDMAFLLV
;
A
#
# COMPACT_ATOMS: atom_id res chain seq x y z
N MET A 1 -8.62 7.56 -6.91
CA MET A 1 -7.83 6.92 -7.99
C MET A 1 -6.64 7.80 -8.31
N VAL A 2 -5.46 7.23 -8.54
CA VAL A 2 -4.24 7.98 -8.84
C VAL A 2 -3.56 7.39 -10.06
N ILE A 3 -3.21 8.23 -11.03
CA ILE A 3 -2.43 7.85 -12.22
C ILE A 3 -1.18 8.71 -12.23
N LEU A 4 0.02 8.12 -12.20
CA LEU A 4 1.28 8.85 -12.16
C LEU A 4 2.28 8.26 -13.17
N SER A 5 3.07 9.13 -13.78
CA SER A 5 4.21 8.82 -14.63
C SER A 5 5.42 9.65 -14.18
N THR A 6 6.60 9.04 -14.18
CA THR A 6 7.87 9.67 -13.79
C THR A 6 8.91 9.65 -14.90
N CYS A 7 8.55 9.20 -16.11
CA CYS A 7 9.51 9.00 -17.21
C CYS A 7 10.16 10.32 -17.70
N THR A 8 9.49 11.46 -17.53
CA THR A 8 9.95 12.80 -17.95
C THR A 8 9.50 13.88 -16.95
N GLY A 9 9.74 13.66 -15.66
CA GLY A 9 9.19 14.47 -14.56
C GLY A 9 7.89 13.89 -13.99
N LEU A 10 7.41 14.43 -12.87
CA LEU A 10 6.23 13.92 -12.18
C LEU A 10 4.96 14.43 -12.87
N ARG A 11 4.24 13.54 -13.55
CA ARG A 11 2.99 13.85 -14.26
C ARG A 11 1.88 12.93 -13.82
N GLY A 12 0.65 13.42 -13.68
CA GLY A 12 -0.45 12.54 -13.30
C GLY A 12 -1.76 13.20 -12.92
N LEU A 13 -2.71 12.36 -12.51
CA LEU A 13 -4.06 12.73 -12.10
C LEU A 13 -4.38 12.13 -10.71
N LEU A 14 -4.93 12.96 -9.84
CA LEU A 14 -5.41 12.62 -8.50
C LEU A 14 -6.93 12.79 -8.48
N GLN A 15 -7.66 11.67 -8.42
CA GLN A 15 -9.11 11.65 -8.38
C GLN A 15 -9.61 11.40 -6.95
N PHE A 16 -10.33 12.37 -6.41
CA PHE A 16 -11.19 12.26 -5.23
C PHE A 16 -12.66 12.17 -5.68
N GLU A 17 -13.58 11.92 -4.74
CA GLU A 17 -14.99 11.61 -5.04
C GLU A 17 -15.59 12.49 -6.14
N ASN A 18 -15.58 13.82 -5.96
CA ASN A 18 -16.16 14.78 -6.91
C ASN A 18 -15.14 15.78 -7.49
N VAL A 19 -13.85 15.58 -7.24
CA VAL A 19 -12.80 16.51 -7.68
C VAL A 19 -11.58 15.78 -8.19
N SER A 20 -11.09 16.24 -9.33
CA SER A 20 -9.91 15.72 -10.00
C SER A 20 -8.83 16.79 -9.99
N TYR A 21 -7.57 16.43 -9.71
CA TYR A 21 -6.42 17.32 -9.81
C TYR A 21 -5.39 16.76 -10.78
N GLY A 22 -4.75 17.63 -11.55
CA GLY A 22 -3.62 17.31 -12.42
C GLY A 22 -2.32 17.82 -11.84
N ILE A 23 -1.22 17.10 -12.11
CA ILE A 23 0.14 17.52 -11.83
C ILE A 23 1.00 17.40 -13.09
N GLU A 24 1.74 18.45 -13.43
CA GLU A 24 2.68 18.46 -14.55
C GLU A 24 3.91 19.35 -14.27
N PRO A 25 5.09 19.02 -14.84
CA PRO A 25 6.30 19.81 -14.69
C PRO A 25 6.22 21.10 -15.52
N LEU A 26 6.77 22.18 -14.97
CA LEU A 26 6.95 23.45 -15.67
C LEU A 26 8.24 23.40 -16.51
N GLU A 27 8.16 22.84 -17.72
CA GLU A 27 9.29 22.91 -18.65
C GLU A 27 9.47 24.35 -19.18
N PRO A 28 10.70 24.92 -19.27
CA PRO A 28 12.01 24.34 -19.00
C PRO A 28 12.69 24.97 -17.76
N SER A 29 12.05 24.96 -16.58
CA SER A 29 12.71 25.50 -15.39
C SER A 29 13.71 24.49 -14.80
N PHE A 30 14.92 24.97 -14.46
CA PHE A 30 15.99 24.17 -13.85
C PHE A 30 15.66 23.68 -12.41
N GLY A 31 14.42 23.85 -11.95
CA GLY A 31 14.04 23.80 -10.54
C GLY A 31 13.12 22.65 -10.10
N PHE A 32 12.85 21.64 -10.94
CA PHE A 32 11.86 20.57 -10.65
C PHE A 32 10.50 21.13 -10.18
N GLU A 33 10.06 22.24 -10.76
CA GLU A 33 8.79 22.87 -10.40
C GLU A 33 7.64 22.16 -11.09
N HIS A 34 6.55 21.95 -10.35
CA HIS A 34 5.35 21.29 -10.84
C HIS A 34 4.14 22.17 -10.53
N VAL A 35 3.21 22.26 -11.48
CA VAL A 35 1.92 22.90 -11.26
C VAL A 35 0.89 21.85 -10.87
N ILE A 36 0.11 22.14 -9.82
CA ILE A 36 -1.05 21.35 -9.43
C ILE A 36 -2.29 22.20 -9.68
N TYR A 37 -3.25 21.66 -10.44
CA TYR A 37 -4.48 22.37 -10.79
C TYR A 37 -5.70 21.45 -10.72
N GLN A 38 -6.86 22.02 -10.43
CA GLN A 38 -8.11 21.28 -10.43
C GLN A 38 -8.59 21.05 -11.87
N VAL A 39 -8.81 19.80 -12.24
CA VAL A 39 -9.40 19.42 -13.53
C VAL A 39 -10.91 19.58 -13.43
N GLN A 40 -11.45 20.57 -14.13
CA GLN A 40 -12.89 20.77 -14.20
C GLN A 40 -13.49 19.85 -15.28
N HIS A 41 -14.40 18.97 -14.86
CA HIS A 41 -15.30 18.29 -15.79
C HIS A 41 -16.33 19.28 -16.30
N LYS A 42 -16.16 19.78 -17.52
CA LYS A 42 -17.17 20.58 -18.19
C LYS A 42 -18.35 19.64 -18.48
N ASN A 43 -19.38 19.68 -17.63
CA ASN A 43 -20.68 19.07 -17.91
C ASN A 43 -21.35 19.87 -19.03
N GLU A 44 -20.93 19.65 -20.28
CA GLU A 44 -21.61 20.18 -21.46
C GLU A 44 -22.81 19.30 -21.82
N GLY A 45 -23.87 19.45 -21.02
CA GLY A 45 -25.23 19.18 -21.47
C GLY A 45 -25.82 20.44 -22.11
N ALA A 46 -25.28 20.88 -23.25
CA ALA A 46 -25.90 21.90 -24.09
C ALA A 46 -25.41 21.78 -25.54
N SER A 47 -26.30 21.29 -26.39
CA SER A 47 -26.22 21.32 -27.83
C SER A 47 -26.05 22.75 -28.37
N LEU A 48 -25.04 22.96 -29.20
CA LEU A 48 -25.03 24.03 -30.21
C LEU A 48 -24.43 23.49 -31.49
N TYR A 49 -25.07 22.51 -32.12
CA TYR A 49 -25.15 22.31 -33.58
C TYR A 49 -26.27 21.30 -33.80
N ALA A 50 -27.50 21.79 -33.91
CA ALA A 50 -28.57 21.01 -34.50
C ALA A 50 -28.43 21.16 -36.02
N GLU A 51 -27.79 20.20 -36.66
CA GLU A 51 -28.00 19.96 -38.09
C GLU A 51 -28.26 18.48 -38.30
N ASP A 52 -29.38 18.23 -38.98
CA ASP A 52 -30.10 16.98 -39.17
C ASP A 52 -29.26 15.78 -39.59
N ILE A 53 -29.15 14.74 -38.76
CA ILE A 53 -28.92 13.37 -39.25
C ILE A 53 -29.68 12.36 -38.38
N LYS A 54 -30.69 11.70 -38.97
CA LYS A 54 -31.47 10.61 -38.38
C LYS A 54 -30.57 9.44 -37.95
N PRO A 55 -30.77 8.82 -36.76
CA PRO A 55 -29.98 7.67 -36.36
C PRO A 55 -30.44 6.43 -37.14
N ARG A 56 -29.56 5.95 -38.01
CA ARG A 56 -29.68 4.63 -38.67
C ARG A 56 -29.24 3.59 -37.64
N GLU A 57 -30.16 2.70 -37.29
CA GLU A 57 -29.90 1.56 -36.41
C GLU A 57 -28.68 0.76 -36.90
N MET A 58 -27.69 0.57 -36.03
CA MET A 58 -26.59 -0.37 -36.24
C MET A 58 -26.55 -1.36 -35.07
N PRO A 59 -26.40 -2.67 -35.32
CA PRO A 59 -26.50 -3.71 -34.30
C PRO A 59 -25.10 -4.05 -33.81
N TYR A 60 -24.64 -3.40 -32.74
CA TYR A 60 -23.44 -3.85 -32.05
C TYR A 60 -23.82 -4.22 -30.62
N LYS A 61 -23.86 -5.53 -30.35
CA LYS A 61 -23.81 -6.04 -28.97
C LYS A 61 -22.45 -5.66 -28.40
N ILE A 62 -22.41 -4.63 -27.58
CA ILE A 62 -21.30 -4.39 -26.67
C ILE A 62 -21.31 -5.59 -25.71
N GLN A 63 -20.39 -6.53 -25.90
CA GLN A 63 -20.08 -7.50 -24.85
C GLN A 63 -19.65 -6.68 -23.63
N SER A 64 -20.41 -6.80 -22.55
CA SER A 64 -20.00 -6.30 -21.25
C SER A 64 -18.65 -6.95 -20.94
N ILE A 65 -17.58 -6.17 -21.05
CA ILE A 65 -16.32 -6.51 -20.42
C ILE A 65 -16.65 -6.47 -18.93
N GLU A 66 -16.83 -7.64 -18.32
CA GLU A 66 -16.84 -7.75 -16.87
C GLU A 66 -15.59 -7.03 -16.38
N PRO A 67 -15.70 -6.02 -15.50
CA PRO A 67 -14.52 -5.39 -14.94
C PRO A 67 -13.75 -6.50 -14.25
N LEU A 68 -12.57 -6.82 -14.79
CA LEU A 68 -11.62 -7.70 -14.15
C LEU A 68 -11.37 -7.06 -12.78
N THR A 69 -11.96 -7.64 -11.74
CA THR A 69 -11.76 -7.18 -10.37
C THR A 69 -10.26 -7.18 -10.13
N GLU A 70 -9.65 -6.00 -10.08
CA GLU A 70 -8.29 -5.82 -9.63
C GLU A 70 -8.28 -6.27 -8.17
N PHE A 71 -8.02 -7.56 -7.94
CA PHE A 71 -7.92 -8.12 -6.60
C PHE A 71 -6.64 -7.56 -5.97
N SER A 72 -6.74 -6.42 -5.31
CA SER A 72 -5.69 -5.94 -4.41
C SER A 72 -5.73 -6.82 -3.17
N GLN A 73 -4.71 -7.66 -3.02
CA GLN A 73 -4.61 -8.52 -1.85
C GLN A 73 -3.85 -7.76 -0.76
N TYR A 74 -4.44 -7.69 0.43
CA TYR A 74 -3.79 -7.10 1.60
C TYR A 74 -3.23 -8.21 2.47
N ILE A 75 -2.04 -8.02 3.00
CA ILE A 75 -1.48 -8.90 4.02
C ILE A 75 -1.20 -8.08 5.26
N GLU A 76 -1.96 -8.37 6.31
CA GLU A 76 -1.73 -7.80 7.64
C GLU A 76 -0.63 -8.56 8.37
N MET A 77 0.44 -7.84 8.69
CA MET A 77 1.59 -8.37 9.40
C MET A 77 1.64 -7.87 10.83
N HIS A 78 1.82 -8.83 11.74
CA HIS A 78 2.23 -8.56 13.12
C HIS A 78 3.71 -8.88 13.28
N VAL A 79 4.48 -7.92 13.78
CA VAL A 79 5.93 -8.07 13.97
C VAL A 79 6.25 -8.05 15.47
N VAL A 80 7.01 -9.03 15.91
CA VAL A 80 7.55 -9.13 17.27
C VAL A 80 9.06 -9.00 17.18
N VAL A 81 9.64 -8.09 17.97
CA VAL A 81 11.09 -7.90 18.07
C VAL A 81 11.58 -8.48 19.39
N GLU A 82 12.48 -9.44 19.30
CA GLU A 82 13.14 -10.08 20.44
C GLU A 82 14.03 -9.11 21.21
N LYS A 83 14.21 -9.39 22.51
CA LYS A 83 14.89 -8.49 23.44
C LYS A 83 16.32 -8.18 23.03
N ASN A 84 17.11 -9.19 22.71
CA ASN A 84 18.50 -8.95 22.31
C ASN A 84 18.51 -8.13 21.02
N LEU A 85 17.70 -8.48 20.02
CA LEU A 85 17.60 -7.69 18.80
C LEU A 85 17.19 -6.22 19.06
N TYR A 86 16.21 -5.98 19.94
CA TYR A 86 15.83 -4.62 20.37
C TYR A 86 17.04 -3.84 20.92
N HIS A 87 17.87 -4.50 21.75
CA HIS A 87 19.07 -3.89 22.28
C HIS A 87 20.10 -3.57 21.19
N HIS A 88 20.33 -4.49 20.26
CA HIS A 88 21.23 -4.31 19.13
C HIS A 88 20.76 -3.21 18.16
N MET A 89 19.45 -2.98 18.06
CA MET A 89 18.86 -1.96 17.18
C MET A 89 18.87 -0.54 17.78
N GLY A 90 19.36 -0.37 19.01
CA GLY A 90 19.56 0.94 19.63
C GLY A 90 18.93 1.10 21.02
N SER A 91 18.25 0.06 21.54
CA SER A 91 17.59 0.08 22.86
C SER A 91 16.57 1.22 23.07
N ASP A 92 16.10 1.85 22.00
CA ASP A 92 15.13 2.94 22.03
C ASP A 92 13.93 2.59 21.15
N THR A 93 12.74 2.65 21.74
CA THR A 93 11.48 2.30 21.07
C THR A 93 11.26 3.07 19.78
N ALA A 94 11.58 4.37 19.73
CA ALA A 94 11.36 5.19 18.54
C ALA A 94 12.35 4.80 17.43
N ILE A 95 13.63 4.61 17.78
CA ILE A 95 14.67 4.18 16.83
C ILE A 95 14.33 2.79 16.25
N VAL A 96 13.96 1.84 17.10
CA VAL A 96 13.62 0.48 16.67
C VAL A 96 12.36 0.51 15.80
N THR A 97 11.31 1.22 16.21
CA THR A 97 10.07 1.36 15.44
C THR A 97 10.32 1.96 14.06
N GLN A 98 11.15 3.01 13.97
CA GLN A 98 11.52 3.62 12.69
C GLN A 98 12.22 2.61 11.76
N LYS A 99 13.17 1.82 12.28
CA LYS A 99 13.85 0.77 11.51
C LYS A 99 12.89 -0.31 11.03
N ILE A 100 11.93 -0.72 11.86
CA ILE A 100 10.89 -1.67 11.45
C ILE A 100 10.00 -1.08 10.36
N PHE A 101 9.57 0.18 10.47
CA PHE A 101 8.80 0.83 9.41
C PHE A 101 9.56 0.90 8.08
N GLN A 102 10.87 1.18 8.12
CA GLN A 102 11.72 1.14 6.92
C GLN A 102 11.76 -0.26 6.29
N LEU A 103 11.90 -1.31 7.12
CA LEU A 103 11.87 -2.70 6.66
C LEU A 103 10.53 -3.07 6.01
N ILE A 104 9.41 -2.69 6.64
CA ILE A 104 8.08 -2.98 6.10
C ILE A 104 7.82 -2.17 4.82
N SER A 105 8.25 -0.91 4.77
CA SER A 105 8.12 -0.08 3.57
C SER A 105 8.87 -0.69 2.38
N LEU A 106 10.10 -1.18 2.61
CA LEU A 106 10.86 -1.90 1.58
C LEU A 106 10.15 -3.18 1.15
N THR A 107 9.63 -3.95 2.11
CA THR A 107 8.89 -5.18 1.84
C THR A 107 7.64 -4.87 1.00
N ASN A 108 6.86 -3.86 1.38
CA ASN A 108 5.69 -3.41 0.63
C ASN A 108 6.06 -3.05 -0.81
N ALA A 109 7.14 -2.29 -1.02
CA ALA A 109 7.60 -1.92 -2.37
C ALA A 109 7.90 -3.13 -3.27
N ILE A 110 8.45 -4.22 -2.71
CA ILE A 110 8.70 -5.47 -3.44
C ILE A 110 7.36 -6.13 -3.85
N PHE A 111 6.43 -6.20 -2.91
CA PHE A 111 5.14 -6.88 -3.09
C PHE A 111 4.12 -6.09 -3.92
N THR A 112 4.27 -4.78 -4.05
CA THR A 112 3.42 -3.94 -4.91
C THR A 112 3.40 -4.43 -6.35
N SER A 113 4.51 -4.94 -6.87
CA SER A 113 4.59 -5.50 -8.24
C SER A 113 3.70 -6.73 -8.48
N PHE A 114 3.25 -7.37 -7.39
CA PHE A 114 2.36 -8.53 -7.40
C PHE A 114 0.90 -8.15 -7.07
N ASN A 115 0.55 -6.86 -7.06
CA ASN A 115 -0.74 -6.35 -6.59
C ASN A 115 -1.05 -6.75 -5.12
N ILE A 116 0.00 -6.94 -4.31
CA ILE A 116 -0.12 -7.24 -2.88
C ILE A 116 0.31 -6.00 -2.09
N THR A 117 -0.54 -5.52 -1.18
CA THR A 117 -0.22 -4.45 -0.25
C THR A 117 0.08 -5.03 1.13
N ILE A 118 1.27 -4.71 1.64
CA ILE A 118 1.74 -5.15 2.94
C ILE A 118 1.41 -4.10 3.99
N ILE A 119 0.68 -4.48 5.04
CA ILE A 119 0.26 -3.59 6.11
C ILE A 119 0.88 -4.05 7.43
N LEU A 120 1.62 -3.19 8.12
CA LEU A 120 2.01 -3.44 9.51
C LEU A 120 0.81 -3.16 10.41
N SER A 121 0.10 -4.21 10.83
CA SER A 121 -1.09 -4.08 11.68
C SER A 121 -0.73 -3.91 13.15
N SER A 122 0.39 -4.50 13.60
CA SER A 122 0.84 -4.41 14.98
C SER A 122 2.35 -4.67 15.11
N LEU A 123 2.99 -3.93 16.00
CA LEU A 123 4.38 -4.09 16.40
C LEU A 123 4.45 -4.34 17.91
N GLU A 124 5.14 -5.41 18.32
CA GLU A 124 5.41 -5.74 19.71
C GLU A 124 6.92 -5.79 19.96
N LEU A 125 7.38 -5.14 21.02
CA LEU A 125 8.79 -5.10 21.39
C LEU A 125 8.96 -5.79 22.75
N TRP A 126 9.78 -6.83 22.82
CA TRP A 126 10.08 -7.53 24.07
C TRP A 126 11.22 -6.84 24.81
N ILE A 127 10.93 -5.70 25.45
CA ILE A 127 11.94 -4.87 26.12
C ILE A 127 12.40 -5.50 27.45
N ASP A 128 11.44 -5.91 28.29
CA ASP A 128 11.75 -6.44 29.62
C ASP A 128 12.24 -7.88 29.56
N GLU A 129 11.53 -8.74 28.83
CA GLU A 129 11.78 -10.17 28.74
C GLU A 129 11.16 -10.77 27.48
N ASN A 130 11.78 -11.84 26.97
CA ASN A 130 11.23 -12.62 25.89
C ASN A 130 10.04 -13.46 26.40
N LYS A 131 8.89 -13.36 25.74
CA LYS A 131 7.67 -14.08 26.14
C LYS A 131 7.70 -15.57 25.78
N ILE A 132 8.67 -15.98 24.97
CA ILE A 132 9.01 -17.38 24.73
C ILE A 132 10.53 -17.58 24.81
N PRO A 133 11.01 -18.80 25.09
CA PRO A 133 12.43 -19.12 24.97
C PRO A 133 12.89 -19.08 23.51
N VAL A 134 13.83 -18.17 23.21
CA VAL A 134 14.39 -17.95 21.86
C VAL A 134 15.67 -18.75 21.58
N THR A 135 16.13 -19.56 22.53
CA THR A 135 17.31 -20.42 22.40
C THR A 135 17.00 -21.75 21.73
N GLY A 136 17.99 -22.31 21.04
CA GLY A 136 17.91 -23.62 20.38
C GLY A 136 17.80 -23.52 18.85
N ASP A 137 17.34 -24.60 18.23
CA ASP A 137 17.18 -24.69 16.77
C ASP A 137 15.97 -23.86 16.27
N ALA A 138 16.06 -23.37 15.04
CA ALA A 138 15.03 -22.54 14.40
C ALA A 138 13.66 -23.22 14.36
N ASN A 139 13.60 -24.55 14.15
CA ASN A 139 12.32 -25.26 14.11
C ASN A 139 11.67 -25.32 15.49
N GLN A 140 12.48 -25.50 16.54
CA GLN A 140 11.97 -25.49 17.92
C GLN A 140 11.45 -24.11 18.30
N LEU A 141 12.17 -23.05 17.90
CA LEU A 141 11.73 -21.67 18.08
C LEU A 141 10.41 -21.40 17.35
N LEU A 142 10.31 -21.79 16.07
CA LEU A 142 9.08 -21.64 15.29
C LEU A 142 7.89 -22.35 15.97
N HIS A 143 8.08 -23.58 16.45
CA HIS A 143 7.03 -24.30 17.16
C HIS A 143 6.58 -23.59 18.44
N ARG A 144 7.51 -23.01 19.22
CA ARG A 144 7.18 -22.21 20.41
C ARG A 144 6.44 -20.93 20.04
N PHE A 145 6.88 -20.24 18.99
CA PHE A 145 6.24 -19.02 18.51
C PHE A 145 4.83 -19.27 18.00
N LEU A 146 4.60 -20.33 17.21
CA LEU A 146 3.27 -20.72 16.75
C LEU A 146 2.33 -21.06 17.92
N ARG A 147 2.84 -21.73 18.97
CA ARG A 147 2.06 -22.01 20.17
C ARG A 147 1.68 -20.73 20.91
N TRP A 148 2.64 -19.81 21.08
CA TRP A 148 2.40 -18.51 21.70
C TRP A 148 1.40 -17.66 20.91
N LYS A 149 1.55 -17.59 19.57
CA LYS A 149 0.60 -16.90 18.67
C LYS A 149 -0.82 -17.42 18.88
N ARG A 150 -1.02 -18.74 18.94
CA ARG A 150 -2.35 -19.34 19.15
C ARG A 150 -2.95 -19.04 20.52
N SER A 151 -2.14 -18.84 21.56
CA SER A 151 -2.66 -18.51 22.90
C SER A 151 -2.90 -17.03 23.11
N TYR A 152 -2.09 -16.17 22.48
CA TYR A 152 -2.03 -14.73 22.80
C TYR A 152 -2.74 -13.85 21.75
N LEU A 153 -2.67 -14.22 20.46
CA LEU A 153 -3.22 -13.42 19.35
C LEU A 153 -4.65 -13.84 18.94
N VAL A 154 -5.38 -14.56 19.80
CA VAL A 154 -6.74 -15.07 19.49
C VAL A 154 -7.73 -13.94 19.15
N LEU A 155 -7.53 -12.75 19.71
CA LEU A 155 -8.41 -11.59 19.54
C LEU A 155 -7.99 -10.64 18.39
N ARG A 156 -6.84 -10.89 17.75
CA ARG A 156 -6.35 -10.07 16.62
C ARG A 156 -5.93 -11.00 15.49
N PRO A 157 -6.87 -11.39 14.61
CA PRO A 157 -6.52 -12.16 13.43
C PRO A 157 -5.59 -11.30 12.57
N HIS A 158 -4.37 -11.78 12.39
CA HIS A 158 -3.40 -11.23 11.45
C HIS A 158 -3.04 -12.34 10.47
N ASP A 159 -2.98 -12.01 9.18
CA ASP A 159 -2.64 -12.95 8.12
C ASP A 159 -1.26 -13.57 8.38
N MET A 160 -0.30 -12.74 8.79
CA MET A 160 1.07 -13.17 9.08
C MET A 160 1.57 -12.62 10.42
N ALA A 161 2.40 -13.40 11.10
CA ALA A 161 3.13 -12.96 12.27
C ALA A 161 4.60 -13.34 12.12
N PHE A 162 5.50 -12.39 12.40
CA PHE A 162 6.94 -12.56 12.31
C PHE A 162 7.58 -12.31 13.66
N LEU A 163 8.51 -13.19 14.04
CA LEU A 163 9.40 -12.99 15.17
C LEU A 163 10.80 -12.70 14.62
N LEU A 164 11.34 -11.53 14.95
CA LEU A 164 12.69 -11.11 14.61
C LEU A 164 13.59 -11.39 15.81
N VAL A 165 14.60 -12.24 15.60
CA VAL A 165 15.62 -12.68 16.59
C VAL A 165 17.02 -12.41 16.08
#